data_AF-A0A943TPC6-F1
#
_entry.id   AF-A0A943TPC6-F1
#
_cell.length_a   1.000
_cell.length_b   1.000
_cell.length_c   1.000
_cell.angle_alpha   90.00
_cell.angle_beta   90.00
_cell.angle_gamma   90.00
#
_symmetry.space_group_name_H-M   'P 1'
#
loop_
_entity.id
_entity.type
_entity.pdbx_description
1 polymer ?
#
loop_
_entity_poly.entity_id
_entity_poly.type
_entity_poly.pdbx_seq_one_letter_code
_entity_poly.pdbx_strand_id
1 'polypeptide(L)'
;MLSFTMNGYQVKIDRYKATVGDKTIYAPTKDLIKKYLFVLDRGNTTYEELTIDPKDEWFDGIIVFDTSNPRADAANILQNGEVAYNNKLYIGDKNRAISKFAEMSISGETFATDNKKIELAAIFEDWVEGAYSVGAIRNANGQTWECFQEHDTASNPDIVPDNSAWYTFWRPLHGNSIETARPFVPVQGSHDMYRTGEYMVYTDGEIYKCLSDTNFSPDDYAQAWEKVEV
;
A
#
# COMPACT_ATOMS: atom_id res chain seq x y z
N MET A 1 15.57 -26.42 -14.52
CA MET A 1 16.23 -26.76 -13.24
C MET A 1 15.75 -25.72 -12.24
N LEU A 2 15.38 -26.15 -11.02
CA LEU A 2 15.13 -25.25 -9.89
C LEU A 2 16.26 -24.21 -9.79
N SER A 3 15.94 -22.93 -9.78
CA SER A 3 16.92 -21.87 -9.53
C SER A 3 16.88 -21.45 -8.06
N PHE A 4 17.99 -21.67 -7.37
CA PHE A 4 18.33 -21.03 -6.10
C PHE A 4 19.67 -20.30 -6.24
N THR A 5 19.76 -19.15 -5.57
CA THR A 5 20.62 -17.97 -5.79
C THR A 5 21.96 -18.01 -5.04
N MET A 6 23.02 -17.35 -5.53
CA MET A 6 23.99 -16.66 -4.64
C MET A 6 24.61 -15.40 -5.28
N ASN A 7 24.24 -14.23 -4.73
CA ASN A 7 24.61 -12.83 -5.05
C ASN A 7 23.78 -12.09 -6.12
N GLY A 8 22.68 -11.43 -5.68
CA GLY A 8 22.03 -10.32 -6.39
C GLY A 8 21.21 -10.66 -7.65
N TYR A 9 20.20 -11.53 -7.56
CA TYR A 9 19.48 -12.04 -8.74
C TYR A 9 18.08 -11.42 -8.88
N GLN A 10 17.68 -11.16 -10.14
CA GLN A 10 16.27 -11.12 -10.57
C GLN A 10 15.77 -12.55 -10.81
N VAL A 11 14.55 -12.86 -10.36
CA VAL A 11 13.95 -14.21 -10.45
C VAL A 11 12.72 -14.18 -11.35
N LYS A 12 12.63 -15.12 -12.30
CA LYS A 12 11.46 -15.29 -13.19
C LYS A 12 10.74 -16.60 -12.87
N ILE A 13 9.41 -16.53 -12.75
CA ILE A 13 8.55 -17.70 -12.50
C ILE A 13 8.28 -18.42 -13.80
N ASP A 14 8.74 -19.65 -13.96
CA ASP A 14 8.36 -20.50 -15.08
C ASP A 14 6.94 -21.04 -14.87
N ARG A 15 5.97 -20.61 -15.70
CA ARG A 15 4.57 -21.06 -15.67
C ARG A 15 4.30 -22.21 -16.64
N TYR A 16 5.25 -22.53 -17.53
CA TYR A 16 5.09 -23.53 -18.58
C TYR A 16 6.29 -24.46 -18.62
N LYS A 17 6.04 -25.75 -18.87
CA LYS A 17 7.07 -26.79 -19.01
C LYS A 17 6.83 -27.62 -20.27
N ALA A 18 7.89 -28.07 -20.92
CA ALA A 18 7.80 -29.02 -22.02
C ALA A 18 9.01 -29.96 -22.05
N THR A 19 8.83 -31.15 -22.61
CA THR A 19 9.90 -32.16 -22.74
C THR A 19 10.07 -32.55 -24.20
N VAL A 20 11.22 -32.18 -24.79
CA VAL A 20 11.60 -32.49 -26.17
C VAL A 20 12.75 -33.50 -26.14
N GLY A 21 12.47 -34.76 -26.47
CA GLY A 21 13.45 -35.84 -26.33
C GLY A 21 13.84 -36.06 -24.86
N ASP A 22 15.13 -35.96 -24.56
CA ASP A 22 15.69 -36.05 -23.20
C ASP A 22 15.76 -34.69 -22.47
N LYS A 23 15.39 -33.60 -23.14
CA LYS A 23 15.50 -32.25 -22.59
C LYS A 23 14.16 -31.76 -22.07
N THR A 24 14.14 -31.35 -20.79
CA THR A 24 13.02 -30.62 -20.21
C THR A 24 13.36 -29.14 -20.15
N ILE A 25 12.46 -28.32 -20.71
CA ILE A 25 12.55 -26.86 -20.75
C ILE A 25 11.38 -26.22 -20.00
N TYR A 26 11.61 -25.00 -19.53
CA TYR A 26 10.67 -24.22 -18.72
C TYR A 26 10.59 -22.80 -19.29
N ALA A 27 9.44 -22.13 -19.15
CA ALA A 27 9.31 -20.73 -19.52
C ALA A 27 8.25 -19.99 -18.68
N PRO A 28 8.42 -18.67 -18.47
CA PRO A 28 7.51 -17.85 -17.67
C PRO A 28 6.23 -17.46 -18.39
N THR A 29 6.24 -17.46 -19.72
CA THR A 29 5.09 -17.09 -20.54
C THR A 29 4.83 -18.12 -21.62
N LYS A 30 3.56 -18.20 -22.02
CA LYS A 30 3.08 -19.07 -23.08
C LYS A 30 3.77 -18.79 -24.43
N ASP A 31 4.08 -17.53 -24.70
CA ASP A 31 4.76 -17.15 -25.94
C ASP A 31 6.24 -17.56 -25.94
N LEU A 32 6.88 -17.51 -24.77
CA LEU A 32 8.28 -17.90 -24.67
C LEU A 32 8.46 -19.42 -24.78
N ILE A 33 7.59 -20.23 -24.15
CA ILE A 33 7.66 -21.69 -24.30
C ILE A 33 7.41 -22.12 -25.75
N LYS A 34 6.47 -21.48 -26.46
CA LYS A 34 6.23 -21.72 -27.89
C LYS A 34 7.45 -21.39 -28.74
N LYS A 35 8.14 -20.28 -28.45
CA LYS A 35 9.36 -19.89 -29.16
C LYS A 35 10.46 -20.93 -28.94
N TYR A 36 10.64 -21.43 -27.73
CA TYR A 36 11.62 -22.49 -27.45
C TYR A 36 11.31 -23.78 -28.19
N LEU A 37 10.04 -24.21 -28.17
CA LEU A 37 9.59 -25.40 -28.90
C LEU A 37 9.79 -25.25 -30.41
N PHE A 38 9.44 -24.10 -30.98
CA PHE A 38 9.71 -23.83 -32.40
C PHE A 38 11.18 -23.98 -32.78
N VAL A 39 12.10 -23.59 -31.90
CA VAL A 39 13.55 -23.73 -32.13
C VAL A 39 13.99 -25.19 -31.99
N LEU A 40 13.47 -25.92 -31.01
CA LEU A 40 13.93 -27.26 -30.65
C LEU A 40 13.36 -28.36 -31.55
N ASP A 41 12.10 -28.25 -31.95
CA ASP A 41 11.42 -29.29 -32.71
C ASP A 41 10.36 -28.77 -33.70
N ARG A 42 10.47 -27.48 -34.06
CA ARG A 42 9.50 -26.78 -34.92
C ARG A 42 8.09 -26.70 -34.34
N GLY A 43 7.95 -26.83 -33.01
CA GLY A 43 6.69 -26.66 -32.30
C GLY A 43 5.81 -27.91 -32.31
N ASN A 44 6.40 -29.08 -32.56
CA ASN A 44 5.69 -30.35 -32.60
C ASN A 44 5.37 -30.89 -31.21
N THR A 45 6.14 -30.51 -30.19
CA THR A 45 5.91 -30.89 -28.80
C THR A 45 4.97 -29.91 -28.12
N THR A 46 4.02 -30.45 -27.36
CA THR A 46 3.12 -29.67 -26.51
C THR A 46 3.77 -29.32 -25.17
N TYR A 47 3.31 -28.23 -24.55
CA TYR A 47 3.72 -27.82 -23.21
C TYR A 47 2.58 -27.97 -22.21
N GLU A 48 2.92 -28.13 -20.94
CA GLU A 48 1.99 -28.10 -19.80
C GLU A 48 2.12 -26.77 -19.05
N GLU A 49 0.98 -26.28 -18.54
CA GLU A 49 0.96 -25.17 -17.58
C GLU A 49 1.19 -25.74 -16.19
N LEU A 50 2.12 -25.16 -15.45
CA LEU A 50 2.46 -25.60 -14.11
C LEU A 50 1.45 -25.01 -13.12
N THR A 51 0.82 -25.87 -12.32
CA THR A 51 0.06 -25.42 -11.16
C THR A 51 1.04 -24.98 -10.08
N ILE A 52 1.05 -23.69 -9.78
CA ILE A 52 1.88 -23.08 -8.74
C ILE A 52 1.01 -22.90 -7.51
N ASP A 53 1.48 -23.37 -6.35
CA ASP A 53 0.84 -23.05 -5.09
C ASP A 53 0.91 -21.52 -4.88
N PRO A 54 -0.17 -20.82 -4.53
CA PRO A 54 -0.14 -19.37 -4.29
C PRO A 54 0.94 -18.91 -3.29
N LYS A 55 1.39 -19.81 -2.38
CA LYS A 55 2.52 -19.56 -1.46
C LYS A 55 3.90 -19.64 -2.13
N ASP A 56 3.95 -20.09 -3.37
CA ASP A 56 5.10 -20.22 -4.25
C ASP A 56 4.99 -19.29 -5.48
N GLU A 57 4.02 -18.36 -5.50
CA GLU A 57 3.86 -17.30 -6.50
C GLU A 57 4.60 -16.02 -6.04
N TRP A 58 5.47 -15.42 -6.87
CA TRP A 58 6.46 -14.39 -6.48
C TRP A 58 6.45 -13.14 -7.37
N PHE A 59 6.97 -12.03 -6.82
CA PHE A 59 7.01 -10.71 -7.45
C PHE A 59 8.25 -10.54 -8.34
N ASP A 60 8.05 -10.30 -9.63
CA ASP A 60 9.13 -10.08 -10.61
C ASP A 60 9.90 -8.76 -10.31
N GLY A 61 11.23 -8.78 -10.46
CA GLY A 61 12.06 -7.57 -10.41
C GLY A 61 12.65 -7.12 -9.06
N ILE A 62 12.30 -7.74 -7.93
CA ILE A 62 12.85 -7.38 -6.60
C ILE A 62 14.10 -8.23 -6.29
N ILE A 63 15.21 -7.57 -5.97
CA ILE A 63 16.48 -8.22 -5.58
C ILE A 63 16.56 -8.29 -4.05
N VAL A 64 16.70 -9.51 -3.50
CA VAL A 64 16.96 -9.78 -2.07
C VAL A 64 18.39 -10.30 -1.89
N PHE A 65 19.07 -9.87 -0.82
CA PHE A 65 20.44 -10.27 -0.50
C PHE A 65 20.48 -11.07 0.80
N ASP A 66 21.26 -12.16 0.82
CA ASP A 66 21.67 -12.89 2.02
C ASP A 66 20.54 -13.23 3.02
N THR A 67 19.59 -14.09 2.61
CA THR A 67 18.44 -14.46 3.44
C THR A 67 18.04 -15.93 3.30
N SER A 68 17.54 -16.51 4.39
CA SER A 68 16.90 -17.84 4.42
C SER A 68 15.40 -17.79 4.11
N ASN A 69 14.78 -16.59 4.05
CA ASN A 69 13.36 -16.41 3.79
C ASN A 69 13.09 -15.33 2.70
N PRO A 70 13.49 -15.59 1.45
CA PRO A 70 13.43 -14.59 0.39
C PRO A 70 12.01 -14.06 0.09
N ARG A 71 10.93 -14.78 0.46
CA ARG A 71 9.53 -14.37 0.18
C ARG A 71 9.10 -13.25 1.08
N ALA A 72 9.28 -13.50 2.38
CA ALA A 72 8.99 -12.52 3.39
C ALA A 72 9.82 -11.27 3.12
N ASP A 73 11.09 -11.42 2.76
CA ASP A 73 11.95 -10.26 2.50
C ASP A 73 11.59 -9.52 1.22
N ALA A 74 11.26 -10.22 0.12
CA ALA A 74 10.79 -9.58 -1.09
C ALA A 74 9.45 -8.88 -0.89
N ALA A 75 8.52 -9.48 -0.14
CA ALA A 75 7.25 -8.87 0.23
C ALA A 75 7.46 -7.64 1.12
N ASN A 76 8.38 -7.70 2.08
CA ASN A 76 8.74 -6.56 2.92
C ASN A 76 9.37 -5.42 2.10
N ILE A 77 10.24 -5.73 1.14
CA ILE A 77 10.83 -4.73 0.24
C ILE A 77 9.74 -4.07 -0.63
N LEU A 78 8.83 -4.86 -1.20
CA LEU A 78 7.70 -4.34 -1.97
C LEU A 78 6.84 -3.43 -1.10
N GLN A 79 6.41 -3.93 0.07
CA GLN A 79 5.60 -3.18 1.02
C GLN A 79 6.29 -1.86 1.37
N ASN A 80 7.56 -1.89 1.79
CA ASN A 80 8.32 -0.69 2.10
C ASN A 80 8.42 0.28 0.92
N GLY A 81 8.55 -0.23 -0.31
CA GLY A 81 8.53 0.55 -1.54
C GLY A 81 7.18 1.20 -1.81
N GLU A 82 6.08 0.45 -1.62
CA GLU A 82 4.70 0.94 -1.73
C GLU A 82 4.40 1.99 -0.67
N VAL A 83 4.80 1.78 0.59
CA VAL A 83 4.70 2.77 1.67
C VAL A 83 5.43 4.05 1.28
N ALA A 84 6.69 3.95 0.83
CA ALA A 84 7.48 5.11 0.43
C ALA A 84 6.86 5.84 -0.78
N TYR A 85 6.34 5.11 -1.77
CA TYR A 85 5.67 5.66 -2.93
C TYR A 85 4.37 6.37 -2.55
N ASN A 86 3.52 5.72 -1.74
CA ASN A 86 2.25 6.27 -1.27
C ASN A 86 2.50 7.51 -0.39
N ASN A 87 3.48 7.47 0.51
CA ASN A 87 3.84 8.65 1.29
C ASN A 87 4.27 9.80 0.37
N LYS A 88 5.09 9.54 -0.66
CA LYS A 88 5.47 10.56 -1.64
C LYS A 88 4.28 11.11 -2.42
N LEU A 89 3.30 10.27 -2.76
CA LEU A 89 2.12 10.67 -3.52
C LEU A 89 1.17 11.54 -2.69
N TYR A 90 0.96 11.19 -1.42
CA TYR A 90 -0.11 11.78 -0.61
C TYR A 90 0.39 12.81 0.41
N ILE A 91 1.52 12.58 1.09
CA ILE A 91 1.94 13.40 2.24
C ILE A 91 2.36 14.83 1.85
N GLY A 92 2.61 15.07 0.55
CA GLY A 92 2.81 16.41 0.00
C GLY A 92 4.23 16.96 0.22
N ASP A 93 4.44 18.22 -0.18
CA ASP A 93 5.75 18.87 -0.10
C ASP A 93 6.01 19.54 1.26
N LYS A 94 7.18 19.29 1.84
CA LYS A 94 7.56 19.79 3.17
C LYS A 94 7.71 21.31 3.22
N ASN A 95 8.23 21.95 2.17
CA ASN A 95 8.36 23.40 2.16
C ASN A 95 6.98 24.07 2.08
N ARG A 96 6.08 23.55 1.25
CA ARG A 96 4.68 24.00 1.18
C ARG A 96 3.98 23.86 2.54
N ALA A 97 4.16 22.73 3.21
CA ALA A 97 3.57 22.49 4.53
C ALA A 97 4.14 23.45 5.59
N ILE A 98 5.46 23.72 5.58
CA ILE A 98 6.10 24.70 6.47
C ILE A 98 5.57 26.12 6.21
N SER A 99 5.46 26.54 4.94
CA SER A 99 4.88 27.84 4.58
C SER A 99 3.46 27.97 5.12
N LYS A 100 2.64 26.94 4.94
CA LYS A 100 1.25 26.94 5.41
C LYS A 100 1.16 26.95 6.94
N PHE A 101 2.01 26.21 7.64
CA PHE A 101 2.12 26.28 9.09
C PHE A 101 2.49 27.68 9.58
N ALA A 102 3.43 28.35 8.90
CA ALA A 102 3.81 29.73 9.22
C ALA A 102 2.65 30.71 8.98
N GLU A 103 1.93 30.59 7.87
CA GLU A 103 0.75 31.40 7.57
C GLU A 103 -0.34 31.25 8.65
N MET A 104 -0.63 30.01 9.05
CA MET A 104 -1.60 29.71 10.12
C MET A 104 -1.15 30.29 11.47
N SER A 105 0.14 30.17 11.79
CA SER A 105 0.71 30.70 13.03
C SER A 105 0.63 32.23 13.07
N ILE A 106 0.84 32.91 11.95
CA ILE A 106 0.75 34.37 11.83
C ILE A 106 -0.71 34.84 11.96
N SER A 107 -1.66 34.09 11.38
CA SER A 107 -3.09 34.42 11.43
C SER A 107 -3.78 34.03 12.75
N GLY A 108 -3.09 33.31 13.63
CA GLY A 108 -3.64 32.78 14.87
C GLY A 108 -4.60 31.60 14.67
N GLU A 109 -4.59 31.00 13.48
CA GLU A 109 -5.39 29.81 13.16
C GLU A 109 -4.77 28.56 13.79
N THR A 110 -5.61 27.64 14.28
CA THR A 110 -5.15 26.35 14.79
C THR A 110 -5.31 25.24 13.73
N PHE A 111 -4.52 24.18 13.84
CA PHE A 111 -4.63 22.99 12.99
C PHE A 111 -5.51 21.90 13.62
N ALA A 112 -6.57 22.29 14.36
CA ALA A 112 -7.39 21.36 15.13
C ALA A 112 -8.21 20.38 14.27
N THR A 113 -8.52 20.75 13.02
CA THR A 113 -9.31 19.91 12.11
C THR A 113 -8.43 18.92 11.34
N ASP A 114 -9.00 17.76 11.00
CA ASP A 114 -8.33 16.72 10.22
C ASP A 114 -7.79 17.26 8.90
N ASN A 115 -8.59 18.04 8.17
CA ASN A 115 -8.15 18.66 6.92
C ASN A 115 -6.91 19.55 7.12
N LYS A 116 -6.87 20.38 8.17
CA LYS A 116 -5.70 21.23 8.46
C LYS A 116 -4.47 20.40 8.84
N LYS A 117 -4.63 19.31 9.61
CA LYS A 117 -3.54 18.37 9.89
C LYS A 117 -3.02 17.76 8.58
N ILE A 118 -3.90 17.33 7.69
CA ILE A 118 -3.52 16.73 6.39
C ILE A 118 -2.78 17.73 5.49
N GLU A 119 -3.19 19.00 5.46
CA GLU A 119 -2.47 20.06 4.73
C GLU A 119 -1.05 20.27 5.24
N LEU A 120 -0.79 19.89 6.50
CA LEU A 120 0.51 19.95 7.15
C LEU A 120 1.23 18.59 7.16
N ALA A 121 0.69 17.54 6.55
CA ALA A 121 1.16 16.17 6.71
C ALA A 121 2.68 16.00 6.55
N ALA A 122 3.29 16.69 5.58
CA ALA A 122 4.74 16.63 5.31
C ALA A 122 5.65 17.17 6.43
N ILE A 123 5.12 17.83 7.46
CA ILE A 123 5.90 18.21 8.65
C ILE A 123 5.85 17.13 9.74
N PHE A 124 4.84 16.26 9.72
CA PHE A 124 4.74 15.17 10.68
C PHE A 124 5.72 14.05 10.31
N GLU A 125 6.19 13.36 11.33
CA GLU A 125 7.12 12.25 11.18
C GLU A 125 6.39 11.02 10.64
N ASP A 126 7.11 10.20 9.89
CA ASP A 126 6.67 8.85 9.57
C ASP A 126 6.58 8.03 10.87
N TRP A 127 5.64 7.08 10.91
CA TRP A 127 5.51 6.18 12.04
C TRP A 127 6.75 5.29 12.18
N VAL A 128 7.17 5.09 13.43
CA VAL A 128 8.22 4.14 13.83
C VAL A 128 7.79 3.43 15.11
N GLU A 129 8.38 2.28 15.43
CA GLU A 129 8.17 1.62 16.72
C GLU A 129 8.49 2.55 17.90
N GLY A 130 7.65 2.53 18.94
CA GLY A 130 7.82 3.35 20.14
C GLY A 130 6.53 3.55 20.93
N ALA A 131 6.60 4.48 21.91
CA ALA A 131 5.48 4.86 22.75
C ALA A 131 4.79 6.14 22.23
N TYR A 132 3.47 6.11 22.19
CA TYR A 132 2.64 7.18 21.63
C TYR A 132 1.53 7.60 22.60
N SER A 133 1.43 8.91 22.86
CA SER A 133 0.32 9.50 23.61
C SER A 133 -0.87 9.84 22.71
N VAL A 134 -2.05 9.99 23.31
CA VAL A 134 -3.25 10.49 22.62
C VAL A 134 -2.97 11.87 21.99
N GLY A 135 -3.38 12.03 20.73
CA GLY A 135 -3.16 13.22 19.91
C GLY A 135 -1.85 13.21 19.11
N ALA A 136 -1.00 12.19 19.27
CA ALA A 136 0.19 12.04 18.43
C ALA A 136 -0.20 11.84 16.95
N ILE A 137 0.48 12.54 16.05
CA ILE A 137 0.24 12.46 14.60
C ILE A 137 1.43 11.80 13.90
N ARG A 138 1.16 10.82 13.04
CA ARG A 138 2.16 10.11 12.24
C ARG A 138 1.69 9.82 10.83
N ASN A 139 2.63 9.76 9.89
CA ASN A 139 2.36 9.32 8.52
C ASN A 139 2.71 7.83 8.37
N ALA A 140 1.84 7.08 7.71
CA ALA A 140 2.08 5.70 7.32
C ALA A 140 1.17 5.32 6.15
N ASN A 141 1.71 4.60 5.17
CA ASN A 141 0.97 4.01 4.04
C ASN A 141 0.15 5.03 3.22
N GLY A 142 0.70 6.21 2.97
CA GLY A 142 0.01 7.29 2.27
C GLY A 142 -1.09 7.97 3.09
N GLN A 143 -1.20 7.63 4.37
CA GLN A 143 -2.18 8.19 5.30
C GLN A 143 -1.52 9.01 6.40
N THR A 144 -2.29 9.94 6.96
CA THR A 144 -1.94 10.67 8.19
C THR A 144 -2.89 10.21 9.28
N TRP A 145 -2.31 9.76 10.40
CA TRP A 145 -3.02 9.08 11.47
C TRP A 145 -2.93 9.87 12.77
N GLU A 146 -3.97 9.80 13.58
CA GLU A 146 -3.98 10.31 14.95
C GLU A 146 -4.12 9.16 15.95
N CYS A 147 -3.19 9.09 16.90
CA CYS A 147 -3.26 8.20 18.03
C CYS A 147 -4.43 8.66 18.94
N PHE A 148 -5.49 7.86 19.05
CA PHE A 148 -6.63 8.19 19.91
C PHE A 148 -6.64 7.39 21.22
N GLN A 149 -5.78 6.37 21.32
CA GLN A 149 -5.56 5.60 22.54
C GLN A 149 -4.05 5.40 22.73
N GLU A 150 -3.54 5.74 23.92
CA GLU A 150 -2.12 5.60 24.23
C GLU A 150 -1.64 4.16 24.14
N HIS A 151 -0.42 3.96 23.65
CA HIS A 151 0.19 2.64 23.55
C HIS A 151 1.72 2.69 23.50
N ASP A 152 2.32 1.51 23.58
CA ASP A 152 3.75 1.29 23.43
C ASP A 152 3.97 -0.05 22.71
N THR A 153 4.69 -0.01 21.59
CA THR A 153 5.01 -1.20 20.80
C THR A 153 5.96 -2.16 21.52
N ALA A 154 6.70 -1.71 22.55
CA ALA A 154 7.49 -2.61 23.39
C ALA A 154 6.62 -3.60 24.18
N SER A 155 5.40 -3.19 24.54
CA SER A 155 4.42 -4.04 25.22
C SER A 155 3.41 -4.68 24.26
N ASN A 156 3.13 -4.03 23.13
CA ASN A 156 2.15 -4.45 22.13
C ASN A 156 2.78 -4.37 20.72
N PRO A 157 3.67 -5.32 20.36
CA PRO A 157 4.47 -5.25 19.14
C PRO A 157 3.68 -5.43 17.85
N ASP A 158 2.40 -5.79 17.94
CA ASP A 158 1.47 -5.95 16.82
C ASP A 158 0.80 -4.63 16.39
N ILE A 159 0.95 -3.55 17.17
CA ILE A 159 0.44 -2.21 16.81
C ILE A 159 1.36 -1.57 15.76
N VAL A 160 1.30 -2.10 14.54
CA VAL A 160 2.02 -1.63 13.37
C VAL A 160 1.04 -1.33 12.23
N PRO A 161 1.34 -0.39 11.31
CA PRO A 161 0.50 -0.15 10.14
C PRO A 161 0.18 -1.45 9.38
N ASP A 162 -1.02 -1.54 8.81
CA ASP A 162 -1.60 -2.71 8.12
C ASP A 162 -1.93 -3.93 9.00
N ASN A 163 -1.62 -3.92 10.30
CA ASN A 163 -2.13 -4.93 11.23
C ASN A 163 -3.52 -4.51 11.76
N SER A 164 -4.44 -5.45 11.96
CA SER A 164 -5.75 -5.18 12.55
C SER A 164 -5.69 -4.46 13.90
N ALA A 165 -4.65 -4.70 14.71
CA ALA A 165 -4.47 -4.03 16.00
C ALA A 165 -4.31 -2.50 15.85
N TRP A 166 -3.72 -2.03 14.74
CA TRP A 166 -3.50 -0.62 14.43
C TRP A 166 -4.74 0.23 14.65
N TYR A 167 -5.87 -0.21 14.11
CA TYR A 167 -7.13 0.55 14.11
C TYR A 167 -7.80 0.63 15.48
N THR A 168 -7.30 -0.08 16.48
CA THR A 168 -7.75 0.07 17.88
C THR A 168 -7.09 1.27 18.57
N PHE A 169 -5.99 1.80 18.00
CA PHE A 169 -5.20 2.87 18.62
C PHE A 169 -5.04 4.10 17.71
N TRP A 170 -5.12 3.91 16.40
CA TRP A 170 -4.94 4.93 15.39
C TRP A 170 -6.18 5.09 14.54
N ARG A 171 -6.61 6.34 14.35
CA ARG A 171 -7.68 6.68 13.41
C ARG A 171 -7.09 7.40 12.19
N PRO A 172 -7.59 7.13 10.97
CA PRO A 172 -7.22 7.93 9.82
C PRO A 172 -7.77 9.36 9.99
N LEU A 173 -7.06 10.33 9.45
CA LEU A 173 -7.57 11.68 9.27
C LEU A 173 -8.21 11.81 7.89
N HIS A 174 -9.32 12.53 7.82
CA HIS A 174 -10.03 12.73 6.55
C HIS A 174 -9.91 14.18 6.03
N GLY A 175 -9.65 14.30 4.74
CA GLY A 175 -9.62 15.59 4.04
C GLY A 175 -11.00 15.99 3.56
N ASN A 176 -11.21 17.29 3.35
CA ASN A 176 -12.48 17.83 2.83
C ASN A 176 -12.32 18.55 1.48
N SER A 177 -11.26 18.20 0.74
CA SER A 177 -10.98 18.68 -0.62
C SER A 177 -10.34 17.58 -1.46
N ILE A 178 -10.29 17.76 -2.78
CA ILE A 178 -9.59 16.86 -3.70
C ILE A 178 -8.10 16.76 -3.33
N GLU A 179 -7.48 17.88 -2.99
CA GLU A 179 -6.06 17.98 -2.68
C GLU A 179 -5.68 17.29 -1.35
N THR A 180 -6.64 17.18 -0.43
CA THR A 180 -6.47 16.52 0.86
C THR A 180 -7.10 15.14 0.91
N ALA A 181 -7.64 14.64 -0.21
CA ALA A 181 -8.11 13.27 -0.31
C ALA A 181 -6.97 12.29 0.00
N ARG A 182 -7.32 11.21 0.68
CA ARG A 182 -6.40 10.15 1.09
C ARG A 182 -6.94 8.79 0.68
N PRO A 183 -6.08 7.76 0.56
CA PRO A 183 -6.53 6.40 0.27
C PRO A 183 -7.65 5.97 1.24
N PHE A 184 -8.68 5.33 0.70
CA PHE A 184 -9.79 4.80 1.48
C PHE A 184 -9.29 3.86 2.60
N VAL A 185 -9.84 4.03 3.79
CA VAL A 185 -9.61 3.15 4.94
C VAL A 185 -10.96 2.59 5.38
N PRO A 186 -11.14 1.26 5.44
CA PRO A 186 -12.37 0.67 5.94
C PRO A 186 -12.63 1.09 7.39
N VAL A 187 -13.82 1.63 7.65
CA VAL A 187 -14.23 2.12 8.97
C VAL A 187 -14.31 0.97 9.97
N GLN A 188 -13.58 1.08 11.08
CA GLN A 188 -13.50 0.12 12.18
C GLN A 188 -14.35 0.54 13.38
N GLY A 189 -14.75 1.81 13.48
CA GLY A 189 -15.53 2.34 14.60
C GLY A 189 -16.30 3.62 14.26
N SER A 190 -16.79 4.31 15.29
CA SER A 190 -17.48 5.60 15.10
C SER A 190 -16.51 6.79 14.98
N HIS A 191 -15.25 6.60 15.40
CA HIS A 191 -14.21 7.62 15.47
C HIS A 191 -13.51 7.85 14.12
N ASP A 192 -13.66 6.93 13.17
CA ASP A 192 -13.11 6.94 11.82
C ASP A 192 -14.21 6.92 10.74
N MET A 193 -15.45 7.20 11.13
CA MET A 193 -16.56 7.34 10.19
C MET A 193 -16.35 8.53 9.24
N TYR A 194 -16.54 8.33 7.94
CA TYR A 194 -16.50 9.41 6.96
C TYR A 194 -17.68 10.36 7.17
N ARG A 195 -17.39 11.66 7.22
CA ARG A 195 -18.36 12.74 7.40
C ARG A 195 -18.74 13.37 6.07
N THR A 196 -19.94 13.92 6.05
CA THR A 196 -20.45 14.68 4.90
C THR A 196 -19.46 15.76 4.47
N GLY A 197 -19.08 15.77 3.21
CA GLY A 197 -18.10 16.70 2.63
C GLY A 197 -16.64 16.25 2.70
N GLU A 198 -16.34 15.10 3.30
CA GLU A 198 -15.01 14.50 3.27
C GLU A 198 -14.74 13.78 1.94
N TYR A 199 -13.47 13.64 1.59
CA TYR A 199 -13.02 13.05 0.34
C TYR A 199 -12.04 11.90 0.61
N MET A 200 -12.08 10.91 -0.27
CA MET A 200 -11.10 9.83 -0.29
C MET A 200 -10.77 9.42 -1.74
N VAL A 201 -9.61 8.81 -1.91
CA VAL A 201 -9.22 8.09 -3.14
C VAL A 201 -9.61 6.64 -2.95
N TYR A 202 -10.52 6.13 -3.77
CA TYR A 202 -11.02 4.77 -3.64
C TYR A 202 -10.09 3.75 -4.29
N THR A 203 -10.39 2.47 -4.12
CA THR A 203 -9.56 1.35 -4.60
C THR A 203 -9.50 1.26 -6.12
N ASP A 204 -10.43 1.91 -6.83
CA ASP A 204 -10.43 2.09 -8.29
C ASP A 204 -9.50 3.24 -8.76
N GLY A 205 -8.89 3.97 -7.83
CA GLY A 205 -8.02 5.12 -8.08
C GLY A 205 -8.76 6.45 -8.27
N GLU A 206 -10.09 6.45 -8.18
CA GLU A 206 -10.92 7.63 -8.38
C GLU A 206 -11.16 8.36 -7.06
N ILE A 207 -11.49 9.66 -7.14
CA ILE A 207 -11.82 10.45 -5.95
C ILE A 207 -13.32 10.42 -5.72
N TYR A 208 -13.72 10.17 -4.48
CA TYR A 208 -15.12 10.22 -4.06
C TYR A 208 -15.29 11.24 -2.94
N LYS A 209 -16.40 11.96 -3.00
CA LYS A 209 -16.90 12.85 -1.96
C LYS A 209 -18.02 12.16 -1.18
N CYS A 210 -17.93 12.19 0.14
CA CYS A 210 -18.97 11.71 1.02
C CYS A 210 -20.16 12.70 1.04
N LEU A 211 -21.35 12.22 0.68
CA LEU A 211 -22.61 12.98 0.62
C LEU A 211 -23.40 12.93 1.95
N SER A 212 -23.16 11.91 2.76
CA SER A 212 -23.80 11.71 4.05
C SER A 212 -22.92 10.87 4.95
N ASP A 213 -22.85 11.19 6.24
CA ASP A 213 -22.09 10.45 7.24
C ASP A 213 -22.28 8.92 7.08
N THR A 214 -21.18 8.19 6.88
CA THR A 214 -21.25 6.76 6.56
C THR A 214 -20.01 6.00 7.02
N ASN A 215 -20.25 4.74 7.43
CA ASN A 215 -19.23 3.74 7.71
C ASN A 215 -19.08 2.71 6.57
N PHE A 216 -19.76 2.93 5.44
CA PHE A 216 -19.80 2.02 4.30
C PHE A 216 -18.98 2.54 3.13
N SER A 217 -18.38 1.63 2.37
CA SER A 217 -17.67 1.96 1.13
C SER A 217 -18.64 2.38 0.01
N PRO A 218 -18.15 2.99 -1.09
CA PRO A 218 -18.96 3.18 -2.31
C PRO A 218 -19.60 1.91 -2.85
N ASP A 219 -18.93 0.76 -2.75
CA ASP A 219 -19.48 -0.53 -3.19
C ASP A 219 -20.64 -1.00 -2.30
N ASP A 220 -20.55 -0.75 -1.00
CA ASP A 220 -21.57 -1.17 -0.01
C ASP A 220 -22.76 -0.20 0.04
N TYR A 221 -22.52 1.10 -0.13
CA TYR A 221 -23.55 2.13 -0.04
C TYR A 221 -23.26 3.35 -0.92
N ALA A 222 -23.31 3.14 -2.24
CA ALA A 222 -23.05 4.16 -3.26
C ALA A 222 -23.83 5.48 -3.09
N GLN A 223 -25.02 5.47 -2.47
CA GLN A 223 -25.81 6.69 -2.25
C GLN A 223 -25.15 7.69 -1.30
N ALA A 224 -24.25 7.25 -0.44
CA ALA A 224 -23.47 8.14 0.43
C ALA A 224 -22.26 8.75 -0.28
N TRP A 225 -22.03 8.46 -1.56
CA TRP A 225 -20.81 8.83 -2.26
C TRP A 225 -21.08 9.44 -3.64
N GLU A 226 -20.31 10.46 -3.99
CA GLU A 226 -20.29 11.08 -5.31
C GLU A 226 -18.88 10.94 -5.90
N LYS A 227 -18.75 10.25 -7.04
CA LYS A 227 -17.50 10.23 -7.80
C LYS A 227 -17.22 11.63 -8.34
N VAL A 228 -16.04 12.16 -8.07
CA VAL A 228 -15.60 13.47 -8.52
C VAL A 228 -14.97 13.34 -9.91
N GLU A 229 -15.44 14.15 -10.86
CA GLU A 229 -14.79 14.29 -12.16
C GLU A 229 -13.62 15.28 -12.05
N VAL A 230 -12.41 14.87 -12.46
CA VAL A 230 -11.16 15.65 -12.38
C VAL A 230 -10.66 16.01 -13.77
#